data_AF-A0A1I7YEF1-F1
#
_entry.id   AF-A0A1I7YEF1-F1
#
_cell.length_a   1.000
_cell.length_b   1.000
_cell.length_c   1.000
_cell.angle_alpha   90.00
_cell.angle_beta   90.00
_cell.angle_gamma   90.00
#
_symmetry.space_group_name_H-M   'P 1'
#
loop_
_entity.id
_entity.type
_entity.pdbx_description
1 polymer ?
#
loop_
_entity_poly.entity_id
_entity_poly.type
_entity_poly.pdbx_seq_one_letter_code
_entity_poly.pdbx_strand_id
1 'polypeptide(L)'
;MSVGPALQAIFAPIGKDGFTYGLLILNMYTIPAYLMIALSILSIILLFTIFHESYAGLLCKESKSPDSAYVLPKFDKYAAGVCLFLWFLNNSLSTNMELIATPLTIALYEWNDQDAVFNNGLLQTVSCLLSVGIYFILGCTRVGKFDRRKMILFALTVFTIYHVVNMPWPFYDGPLNYIPKQGNSTFEDTSIIGGCYERYSWCANTTRVPLMLYVVTATLCFGIAFPFMSSQTGTLYSEILGPRHQGFMQGVLAFFGSISRCVSPLISAIVFERYGYFWPTAGQLILLIIGMSLLGLFRKRLVPLQLVLRSDLTPK
;
A
#
# COMPACT_ATOMS: atom_id res chain seq x y z
N MET A 1 -0.07 9.35 -3.08
CA MET A 1 1.16 8.76 -3.63
C MET A 1 1.71 9.77 -4.65
N SER A 2 2.64 10.67 -4.30
CA SER A 2 3.49 11.46 -5.24
C SER A 2 4.22 12.66 -4.62
N VAL A 3 4.01 13.01 -3.35
CA VAL A 3 4.77 14.14 -2.74
C VAL A 3 6.20 13.74 -2.34
N GLY A 4 6.45 12.46 -2.06
CA GLY A 4 7.75 11.95 -1.59
C GLY A 4 8.91 12.24 -2.55
N PRO A 5 8.85 11.81 -3.83
CA PRO A 5 9.92 12.07 -4.80
C PRO A 5 10.14 13.56 -5.08
N ALA A 6 9.07 14.37 -5.08
CA ALA A 6 9.17 15.82 -5.23
C ALA A 6 9.90 16.46 -4.05
N LEU A 7 9.62 16.01 -2.81
CA LEU A 7 10.31 16.47 -1.62
C LEU A 7 11.79 16.07 -1.65
N GLN A 8 12.11 14.87 -2.13
CA GLN A 8 13.49 14.39 -2.26
C GLN A 8 14.27 15.15 -3.34
N ALA A 9 13.62 15.53 -4.44
CA ALA A 9 14.24 16.33 -5.50
C ALA A 9 14.70 17.72 -5.02
N ILE A 10 14.01 18.32 -4.04
CA ILE A 10 14.42 19.60 -3.41
C ILE A 10 15.81 19.48 -2.76
N PHE A 11 16.16 18.31 -2.22
CA PHE A 11 17.43 18.07 -1.54
C PHE A 11 18.52 17.48 -2.43
N ALA A 12 18.22 17.21 -3.71
CA ALA A 12 19.20 16.71 -4.68
C ALA A 12 20.45 17.61 -4.86
N PRO A 13 20.36 18.97 -4.83
CA PRO A 13 21.53 19.85 -4.98
C PRO A 13 22.59 19.71 -3.89
N ILE A 14 22.30 19.04 -2.77
CA ILE A 14 23.22 18.85 -1.63
C ILE A 14 24.32 17.82 -1.96
N GLY A 15 24.09 16.93 -2.92
CA GLY A 15 25.06 15.92 -3.31
C GLY A 15 25.11 14.69 -2.38
N LYS A 16 25.90 13.69 -2.79
CA LYS A 16 26.00 12.38 -2.10
C LYS A 16 26.88 12.46 -0.85
N ASP A 17 27.92 13.28 -0.93
CA ASP A 17 28.90 13.44 0.16
C ASP A 17 28.33 14.28 1.31
N GLY A 18 27.45 15.24 0.99
CA GLY A 18 26.71 16.02 1.98
C GLY A 18 27.59 16.75 3.00
N PHE A 19 27.05 16.94 4.20
CA PHE A 19 27.75 17.55 5.34
C PHE A 19 27.68 16.61 6.55
N THR A 20 28.81 16.38 7.20
CA THR A 20 28.87 15.61 8.44
C THR A 20 28.89 16.57 9.62
N TYR A 21 27.86 16.54 10.47
CA TYR A 21 27.79 17.34 11.69
C TYR A 21 27.76 16.40 12.90
N GLY A 22 28.91 16.17 13.52
CA GLY A 22 29.04 15.23 14.64
C GLY A 22 28.74 13.79 14.23
N LEU A 23 27.75 13.16 14.87
CA LEU A 23 27.30 11.78 14.57
C LEU A 23 26.29 11.70 13.41
N LEU A 24 25.84 12.83 12.87
CA LEU A 24 24.80 12.88 11.84
C LEU A 24 25.44 13.13 10.47
N ILE A 25 25.18 12.22 9.53
CA ILE A 25 25.54 12.38 8.12
C ILE A 25 24.34 12.98 7.42
N LEU A 26 24.45 14.23 6.97
CA LEU A 26 23.40 14.96 6.28
C LEU A 26 23.72 15.02 4.78
N ASN A 27 23.19 14.07 4.02
CA ASN A 27 23.31 14.03 2.56
C ASN A 27 21.93 13.99 1.90
N MET A 28 21.89 13.96 0.56
CA MET A 28 20.63 13.93 -0.19
C MET A 28 19.70 12.76 0.18
N TYR A 29 20.24 11.69 0.78
CA TYR A 29 19.50 10.49 1.15
C TYR A 29 18.95 10.55 2.59
N THR A 30 19.65 11.22 3.51
CA THR A 30 19.30 11.25 4.94
C THR A 30 18.51 12.51 5.34
N ILE A 31 18.76 13.65 4.70
CA ILE A 31 18.08 14.92 5.02
C ILE A 31 16.54 14.83 4.88
N PRO A 32 15.98 14.24 3.81
CA PRO A 32 14.53 14.06 3.71
C PRO A 32 13.97 13.25 4.88
N ALA A 33 14.70 12.23 5.35
CA ALA A 33 14.27 11.40 6.46
C ALA A 33 14.24 12.18 7.79
N TYR A 34 15.28 12.98 8.08
CA TYR A 34 15.31 13.83 9.27
C TYR A 34 14.22 14.91 9.26
N LEU A 35 13.94 15.52 8.10
CA LEU A 35 12.83 16.45 7.95
C LEU A 35 11.49 15.78 8.26
N MET A 36 11.26 14.57 7.78
CA MET A 36 10.03 13.82 8.07
C MET A 36 9.89 13.49 9.57
N ILE A 37 10.99 13.18 10.26
CA ILE A 37 11.00 13.00 11.72
C ILE A 37 10.61 14.30 12.42
N ALA A 38 11.22 15.43 12.04
CA ALA A 38 10.94 16.73 12.62
C ALA A 38 9.46 17.16 12.41
N LEU A 39 8.92 16.99 11.20
CA LEU A 39 7.51 17.26 10.90
C LEU A 39 6.57 16.35 11.69
N SER A 40 6.95 15.09 11.93
CA SER A 40 6.15 14.16 12.74
C SER A 40 6.12 14.59 14.20
N ILE A 41 7.26 15.00 14.77
CA ILE A 41 7.33 15.55 16.14
C ILE A 41 6.51 16.83 16.24
N LEU A 42 6.65 17.75 15.28
CA LEU A 42 5.85 18.98 15.22
C LEU A 42 4.35 18.68 15.16
N SER A 43 3.94 17.70 14.35
CA SER A 43 2.53 17.29 14.25
C SER A 43 1.99 16.76 15.58
N ILE A 44 2.80 15.99 16.31
CA ILE A 44 2.46 15.51 17.66
C ILE A 44 2.30 16.69 18.63
N ILE A 45 3.24 17.65 18.61
CA ILE A 45 3.16 18.84 19.47
C ILE A 45 1.91 19.67 19.15
N LEU A 46 1.62 19.92 17.87
CA LEU A 46 0.43 20.67 17.45
C LEU A 46 -0.86 19.96 17.84
N LEU A 47 -0.90 18.63 17.74
CA LEU A 47 -2.04 17.81 18.19
C LEU A 47 -2.26 17.94 19.70
N PHE A 48 -1.20 18.01 20.51
CA PHE A 48 -1.36 18.17 21.96
C PHE A 48 -1.60 19.61 22.42
N THR A 49 -1.13 20.62 21.67
CA THR A 49 -1.16 22.02 22.12
C THR A 49 -2.29 22.86 21.51
N ILE A 50 -2.61 22.66 20.22
CA ILE A 50 -3.54 23.52 19.47
C ILE A 50 -4.87 22.79 19.18
N PHE A 51 -4.83 21.48 19.00
CA PHE A 51 -5.99 20.73 18.56
C PHE A 51 -7.01 20.59 19.68
N HIS A 52 -8.02 21.45 19.66
CA HIS A 52 -9.19 21.34 20.52
C HIS A 52 -10.29 20.58 19.75
N GLU A 53 -10.54 19.33 20.14
CA GLU A 53 -11.60 18.54 19.52
C GLU A 53 -12.98 19.18 19.78
N SER A 54 -13.63 19.66 18.71
CA SER A 54 -15.00 20.16 18.75
C SER A 54 -15.95 19.07 18.26
N TYR A 55 -16.91 18.69 19.11
CA TYR A 55 -17.75 17.53 18.92
C TYR A 55 -19.16 17.94 18.47
N ALA A 56 -19.38 18.03 17.17
CA ALA A 56 -20.73 18.17 16.61
C ALA A 56 -21.31 16.78 16.28
N GLY A 57 -22.35 16.34 16.99
CA GLY A 57 -23.15 15.16 16.60
C GLY A 57 -22.93 13.86 17.39
N LEU A 58 -22.27 13.89 18.53
CA LEU A 58 -22.25 12.73 19.42
C LEU A 58 -23.54 12.65 20.25
N LEU A 59 -24.19 11.48 20.22
CA LEU A 59 -25.20 11.03 21.20
C LEU A 59 -24.63 10.88 22.63
N CYS A 60 -23.43 11.42 22.90
CA CYS A 60 -22.80 11.36 24.20
C CYS A 60 -23.39 12.44 25.11
N LYS A 61 -24.43 12.03 25.84
CA LYS A 61 -24.98 12.58 27.09
C LYS A 61 -25.72 13.92 27.01
N GLU A 62 -27.03 13.81 27.31
CA GLU A 62 -27.95 14.86 27.78
C GLU A 62 -28.28 16.02 26.83
N SER A 63 -28.67 15.73 25.58
CA SER A 63 -29.63 16.62 24.91
C SER A 63 -31.05 16.09 25.15
N LYS A 64 -31.92 16.93 25.70
CA LYS A 64 -33.38 16.71 25.81
C LYS A 64 -34.01 16.77 24.40
N SER A 65 -33.59 15.88 23.52
CA SER A 65 -34.09 15.71 22.16
C SER A 65 -34.64 14.28 22.02
N PRO A 66 -35.57 14.04 21.06
CA PRO A 66 -36.16 12.71 20.84
C PRO A 66 -35.14 11.59 20.54
N ASP A 67 -33.87 11.94 20.29
CA ASP A 67 -32.76 11.02 20.05
C ASP A 67 -32.17 10.34 21.31
N SER A 68 -32.65 10.70 22.52
CA SER A 68 -32.29 10.02 23.77
C SER A 68 -32.78 8.56 23.87
N ALA A 69 -33.55 8.12 22.87
CA ALA A 69 -34.06 6.77 22.72
C ALA A 69 -33.05 5.78 22.12
N TYR A 70 -31.89 6.20 21.60
CA TYR A 70 -30.92 5.27 20.99
C TYR A 70 -29.69 5.05 21.88
N VAL A 71 -29.30 3.78 22.06
CA VAL A 71 -28.05 3.39 22.74
C VAL A 71 -27.04 2.98 21.68
N LEU A 72 -25.82 3.53 21.76
CA LEU A 72 -24.72 3.19 20.87
C LEU A 72 -23.97 1.95 21.40
N PRO A 73 -24.10 0.77 20.75
CA PRO A 73 -23.39 -0.44 21.19
C PRO A 73 -21.87 -0.32 21.00
N LYS A 74 -21.11 -1.19 21.67
CA LYS A 74 -19.67 -1.34 21.41
C LYS A 74 -19.47 -1.89 19.99
N PHE A 75 -18.48 -1.36 19.28
CA PHE A 75 -18.13 -1.86 17.94
C PHE A 75 -17.54 -3.27 18.00
N ASP A 76 -17.67 -4.02 16.91
CA ASP A 76 -17.08 -5.35 16.79
C ASP A 76 -15.56 -5.25 16.59
N LYS A 77 -14.81 -5.64 17.62
CA LYS A 77 -13.34 -5.63 17.61
C LYS A 77 -12.74 -6.56 16.54
N TYR A 78 -13.40 -7.67 16.24
CA TYR A 78 -12.93 -8.61 15.21
C TYR A 78 -13.12 -8.02 13.82
N ALA A 79 -14.27 -7.40 13.55
CA ALA A 79 -14.53 -6.71 12.29
C ALA A 79 -13.55 -5.55 12.07
N ALA A 80 -13.29 -4.75 13.13
CA ALA A 80 -12.27 -3.71 13.11
C ALA A 80 -10.87 -4.28 12.84
N GLY A 81 -10.49 -5.39 13.48
CA GLY A 81 -9.21 -6.07 13.24
C GLY A 81 -9.03 -6.55 11.80
N VAL A 82 -10.10 -7.07 11.17
CA VAL A 82 -10.07 -7.44 9.75
C VAL A 82 -9.85 -6.22 8.87
N CYS A 83 -10.51 -5.10 9.14
CA CYS A 83 -10.27 -3.85 8.41
C CYS A 83 -8.85 -3.31 8.59
N LEU A 84 -8.27 -3.40 9.79
CA LEU A 84 -6.87 -3.05 10.05
C LEU A 84 -5.93 -3.91 9.19
N PHE A 85 -6.18 -5.22 9.12
CA PHE A 85 -5.40 -6.14 8.28
C PHE A 85 -5.56 -5.84 6.78
N LEU A 86 -6.78 -5.59 6.30
CA LEU A 86 -7.03 -5.21 4.90
C LEU A 86 -6.33 -3.89 4.53
N TRP A 87 -6.29 -2.94 5.46
CA TRP A 87 -5.56 -1.69 5.27
C TRP A 87 -4.05 -1.90 5.27
N PHE A 88 -3.53 -2.74 6.16
CA PHE A 88 -2.13 -3.19 6.12
C PHE A 88 -1.81 -3.81 4.75
N LEU A 89 -2.62 -4.76 4.29
CA LEU A 89 -2.46 -5.43 3.00
C LEU A 89 -2.46 -4.43 1.82
N ASN A 90 -3.41 -3.49 1.78
CA ASN A 90 -3.46 -2.47 0.74
C ASN A 90 -2.18 -1.62 0.68
N ASN A 91 -1.64 -1.25 1.84
CA ASN A 91 -0.40 -0.47 1.93
C ASN A 91 0.83 -1.32 1.58
N SER A 92 0.85 -2.59 1.97
CA SER A 92 1.85 -3.58 1.55
C SER A 92 1.92 -3.64 0.02
N LEU A 93 0.79 -3.91 -0.65
CA LEU A 93 0.73 -4.01 -2.11
C LEU A 93 1.23 -2.74 -2.80
N SER A 94 0.78 -1.57 -2.33
CA SER A 94 1.19 -0.28 -2.86
C SER A 94 2.69 -0.05 -2.80
N THR A 95 3.29 -0.26 -1.64
CA THR A 95 4.70 0.06 -1.45
C THR A 95 5.63 -1.02 -2.02
N ASN A 96 5.21 -2.28 -2.05
CA ASN A 96 5.99 -3.33 -2.72
C ASN A 96 6.02 -3.12 -4.23
N MET A 97 4.89 -2.74 -4.83
CA MET A 97 4.85 -2.41 -6.26
C MET A 97 5.80 -1.25 -6.57
N GLU A 98 5.75 -0.17 -5.78
CA GLU A 98 6.61 1.00 -5.98
C GLU A 98 8.11 0.69 -5.84
N LEU A 99 8.51 -0.03 -4.79
CA LEU A 99 9.94 -0.22 -4.47
C LEU A 99 10.60 -1.40 -5.19
N ILE A 100 9.85 -2.46 -5.51
CA ILE A 100 10.42 -3.64 -6.18
C ILE A 100 10.38 -3.47 -7.70
N ALA A 101 9.47 -2.66 -8.25
CA ALA A 101 9.35 -2.52 -9.71
C ALA A 101 10.66 -2.12 -10.40
N THR A 102 11.42 -1.18 -9.84
CA THR A 102 12.71 -0.75 -10.42
C THR A 102 13.74 -1.88 -10.48
N PRO A 103 14.19 -2.49 -9.36
CA PRO A 103 15.17 -3.58 -9.42
C PRO A 103 14.65 -4.80 -10.19
N LEU A 104 13.34 -5.02 -10.17
CA LEU A 104 12.68 -6.09 -10.91
C LEU A 104 12.79 -5.90 -12.43
N THR A 105 12.46 -4.71 -12.92
CA THR A 105 12.48 -4.41 -14.37
C THR A 105 13.91 -4.28 -14.91
N ILE A 106 14.87 -3.84 -14.10
CA ILE A 106 16.30 -3.91 -14.43
C ILE A 106 16.70 -5.37 -14.67
N ALA A 107 16.37 -6.27 -13.74
CA ALA A 107 16.72 -7.69 -13.84
C ALA A 107 15.98 -8.44 -14.95
N LEU A 108 14.69 -8.14 -15.15
CA LEU A 108 13.84 -8.84 -16.13
C LEU A 108 14.02 -8.35 -17.55
N TYR A 109 14.08 -7.03 -17.76
CA TYR A 109 14.00 -6.41 -19.09
C TYR A 109 15.28 -5.73 -19.53
N GLU A 110 16.37 -5.86 -18.75
CA GLU A 110 17.68 -5.28 -19.05
C GLU A 110 17.61 -3.75 -19.21
N TRP A 111 16.60 -3.12 -18.60
CA TRP A 111 16.49 -1.67 -18.54
C TRP A 111 17.62 -1.11 -17.68
N ASN A 112 18.28 -0.06 -18.17
CA ASN A 112 19.23 0.67 -17.34
C ASN A 112 18.49 1.41 -16.20
N ASP A 113 19.25 1.90 -15.22
CA ASP A 113 18.68 2.58 -14.04
C ASP A 113 17.73 3.73 -14.40
N GLN A 114 18.06 4.53 -15.42
CA GLN A 114 17.26 5.69 -15.83
C GLN A 114 15.95 5.26 -16.47
N ASP A 115 16.01 4.34 -17.43
CA ASP A 115 14.87 3.79 -18.15
C ASP A 115 13.95 3.03 -17.20
N ALA A 116 14.50 2.28 -16.24
CA ALA A 116 13.72 1.56 -15.25
C ALA A 116 12.93 2.52 -14.36
N VAL A 117 13.57 3.56 -13.82
CA VAL A 117 12.87 4.56 -13.00
C VAL A 117 11.82 5.32 -13.81
N PHE A 118 12.17 5.75 -15.04
CA PHE A 118 11.27 6.51 -15.89
C PHE A 118 10.05 5.69 -16.35
N ASN A 119 10.27 4.48 -16.88
CA ASN A 119 9.19 3.63 -17.38
C ASN A 119 8.26 3.18 -16.25
N ASN A 120 8.78 2.77 -15.09
CA ASN A 120 7.92 2.43 -13.95
C ASN A 120 7.16 3.65 -13.43
N GLY A 121 7.78 4.83 -13.41
CA GLY A 121 7.11 6.09 -13.09
C GLY A 121 5.95 6.41 -14.04
N LEU A 122 6.14 6.17 -15.34
CA LEU A 122 5.09 6.32 -16.35
C LEU A 122 3.96 5.32 -16.14
N LEU A 123 4.26 4.03 -15.94
CA LEU A 123 3.24 2.99 -15.65
C LEU A 123 2.42 3.34 -14.41
N GLN A 124 3.09 3.80 -13.35
CA GLN A 124 2.41 4.23 -12.12
C GLN A 124 1.54 5.47 -12.36
N THR A 125 2.01 6.42 -13.18
CA THR A 125 1.24 7.62 -13.53
C THR A 125 -0.04 7.26 -14.28
N VAL A 126 0.04 6.39 -15.28
CA VAL A 126 -1.15 5.91 -16.01
C VAL A 126 -2.10 5.15 -15.08
N SER A 127 -1.57 4.31 -14.19
CA SER A 127 -2.37 3.61 -13.16
C SER A 127 -3.08 4.57 -12.22
N CYS A 128 -2.43 5.66 -11.83
CA CYS A 128 -3.01 6.72 -11.01
C CYS A 128 -4.13 7.47 -11.76
N LEU A 129 -3.93 7.80 -13.04
CA LEU A 129 -4.97 8.43 -13.86
C LEU A 129 -6.20 7.53 -14.00
N LEU A 130 -5.97 6.23 -14.23
CA LEU A 130 -7.03 5.23 -14.24
C LEU A 130 -7.76 5.18 -12.89
N SER A 131 -7.00 5.16 -11.79
CA SER A 131 -7.57 5.16 -10.43
C SER A 131 -8.45 6.39 -10.17
N VAL A 132 -8.04 7.58 -10.60
CA VAL A 132 -8.83 8.82 -10.50
C VAL A 132 -10.13 8.69 -11.27
N GLY A 133 -10.09 8.16 -12.49
CA GLY A 133 -11.30 7.88 -13.28
C GLY A 133 -12.26 6.92 -12.56
N ILE A 134 -11.73 5.84 -11.96
CA ILE A 134 -12.54 4.91 -11.18
C ILE A 134 -13.10 5.57 -9.91
N TYR A 135 -12.34 6.42 -9.20
CA TYR A 135 -12.87 7.17 -8.06
C TYR A 135 -14.04 8.06 -8.45
N PHE A 136 -13.96 8.73 -9.60
CA PHE A 136 -15.06 9.53 -10.14
C PHE A 136 -16.29 8.64 -10.43
N ILE A 137 -16.09 7.47 -11.06
CA ILE A 137 -17.16 6.50 -11.28
C ILE A 137 -17.78 6.05 -9.96
N LEU A 138 -16.98 5.72 -8.95
CA LEU A 138 -17.46 5.31 -7.63
C LEU A 138 -18.25 6.42 -6.93
N GLY A 139 -17.84 7.69 -7.06
CA GLY A 139 -18.51 8.84 -6.47
C GLY A 139 -19.80 9.25 -7.19
N CYS A 140 -19.80 9.25 -8.53
CA CYS A 140 -20.90 9.78 -9.34
C CYS A 140 -21.94 8.75 -9.76
N THR A 141 -21.61 7.45 -9.75
CA THR A 141 -22.51 6.39 -10.24
C THR A 141 -23.08 5.52 -9.12
N ARG A 142 -24.05 4.66 -9.45
CA ARG A 142 -24.64 3.69 -8.52
C ARG A 142 -23.65 2.62 -8.05
N VAL A 143 -22.50 2.47 -8.70
CA VAL A 143 -21.47 1.48 -8.34
C VAL A 143 -20.95 1.72 -6.91
N GLY A 144 -20.82 2.97 -6.48
CA GLY A 144 -20.41 3.30 -5.12
C GLY A 144 -21.41 2.90 -4.02
N LYS A 145 -22.64 2.54 -4.41
CA LYS A 145 -23.67 2.06 -3.48
C LYS A 145 -23.70 0.53 -3.33
N PHE A 146 -22.84 -0.19 -4.06
CA PHE A 146 -22.74 -1.64 -3.88
C PHE A 146 -22.20 -1.99 -2.49
N ASP A 147 -22.47 -3.24 -2.09
CA ASP A 147 -21.96 -3.78 -0.83
C ASP A 147 -20.42 -3.69 -0.82
N ARG A 148 -19.88 -2.90 0.11
CA ARG A 148 -18.45 -2.63 0.25
C ARG A 148 -17.63 -3.90 0.32
N ARG A 149 -18.16 -4.95 0.96
CA ARG A 149 -17.47 -6.26 1.05
C ARG A 149 -17.25 -6.90 -0.31
N LYS A 150 -18.23 -6.79 -1.21
CA LYS A 150 -18.12 -7.33 -2.58
C LYS A 150 -17.11 -6.52 -3.40
N MET A 151 -17.08 -5.21 -3.20
CA MET A 151 -16.12 -4.31 -3.84
C MET A 151 -14.68 -4.60 -3.39
N ILE A 152 -14.46 -4.80 -2.09
CA ILE A 152 -13.16 -5.22 -1.53
C ILE A 152 -12.76 -6.60 -2.07
N LEU A 153 -13.70 -7.56 -2.12
CA LEU A 153 -13.43 -8.89 -2.68
C LEU A 153 -13.04 -8.82 -4.17
N PHE A 154 -13.71 -7.96 -4.94
CA PHE A 154 -13.35 -7.71 -6.33
C PHE A 154 -11.92 -7.18 -6.45
N ALA A 155 -11.55 -6.18 -5.65
CA ALA A 155 -10.18 -5.65 -5.65
C ALA A 155 -9.13 -6.72 -5.27
N LEU A 156 -9.39 -7.51 -4.22
CA LEU A 156 -8.53 -8.62 -3.82
C LEU A 156 -8.35 -9.64 -4.94
N THR A 157 -9.42 -9.95 -5.67
CA THR A 157 -9.38 -10.87 -6.81
C THR A 157 -8.52 -10.30 -7.94
N VAL A 158 -8.69 -9.02 -8.28
CA VAL A 158 -7.88 -8.36 -9.32
C VAL A 158 -6.40 -8.29 -8.94
N PHE A 159 -6.07 -8.00 -7.67
CA PHE A 159 -4.69 -8.06 -7.19
C PHE A 159 -4.12 -9.48 -7.23
N THR A 160 -4.94 -10.49 -6.92
CA THR A 160 -4.54 -11.90 -7.00
C THR A 160 -4.22 -12.28 -8.44
N ILE A 161 -5.04 -11.87 -9.41
CA ILE A 161 -4.79 -12.09 -10.85
C ILE A 161 -3.45 -11.48 -11.25
N TYR A 162 -3.15 -10.24 -10.84
CA TYR A 162 -1.85 -9.63 -11.12
C TYR A 162 -0.67 -10.48 -10.63
N HIS A 163 -0.69 -10.93 -9.37
CA HIS A 163 0.42 -11.70 -8.79
C HIS A 163 0.54 -13.09 -9.42
N VAL A 164 -0.57 -13.73 -9.77
CA VAL A 164 -0.57 -15.04 -10.45
C VAL A 164 -0.02 -14.91 -11.86
N VAL A 165 -0.44 -13.90 -12.63
CA VAL A 165 -0.01 -13.72 -14.02
C VAL A 165 1.47 -13.33 -14.10
N ASN A 166 1.95 -12.50 -13.17
CA ASN A 166 3.35 -12.05 -13.13
C ASN A 166 4.28 -13.02 -12.38
N MET A 167 3.81 -14.19 -11.96
CA MET A 167 4.70 -15.21 -11.39
C MET A 167 5.62 -15.78 -12.49
N PRO A 168 6.91 -16.07 -12.24
CA PRO A 168 7.82 -16.64 -13.25
C PRO A 168 7.45 -18.10 -13.54
N TRP A 169 6.47 -18.29 -14.42
CA TRP A 169 6.01 -19.61 -14.83
C TRP A 169 6.99 -20.29 -15.80
N PRO A 170 7.11 -21.62 -15.76
CA PRO A 170 8.08 -22.35 -16.59
C PRO A 170 7.81 -22.28 -18.10
N PHE A 171 6.63 -21.78 -18.53
CA PHE A 171 6.29 -21.59 -19.93
C PHE A 171 6.70 -20.22 -20.48
N TYR A 172 7.22 -19.32 -19.64
CA TYR A 172 7.79 -18.05 -20.08
C TYR A 172 9.23 -18.24 -20.55
N ASP A 173 9.70 -17.33 -21.41
CA ASP A 173 11.06 -17.37 -21.95
C ASP A 173 12.10 -17.20 -20.84
N GLY A 174 13.24 -17.88 -20.94
CA GLY A 174 14.34 -17.77 -20.00
C GLY A 174 15.58 -18.51 -20.49
N PRO A 175 16.68 -18.51 -19.73
CA PRO A 175 16.89 -17.84 -18.44
C PRO A 175 17.09 -16.32 -18.58
N LEU A 176 17.18 -15.63 -17.45
CA LEU A 176 17.49 -14.20 -17.40
C LEU A 176 18.98 -13.94 -17.70
N ASN A 177 19.26 -12.76 -18.26
CA ASN A 177 20.61 -12.37 -18.64
C ASN A 177 21.35 -11.66 -17.49
N TYR A 178 22.60 -12.05 -17.29
CA TYR A 178 23.51 -11.36 -16.37
C TYR A 178 24.07 -10.09 -17.01
N ILE A 179 24.41 -9.12 -16.17
CA ILE A 179 25.04 -7.87 -16.60
C ILE A 179 26.40 -8.20 -17.25
N PRO A 180 26.67 -7.76 -18.49
CA PRO A 180 27.95 -8.02 -19.13
C PRO A 180 29.08 -7.25 -18.42
N LYS A 181 30.20 -7.94 -18.13
CA LYS A 181 31.40 -7.29 -17.60
C LYS A 181 32.05 -6.42 -18.67
N GLN A 182 32.21 -5.13 -18.39
CA GLN A 182 32.82 -4.21 -19.34
C GLN A 182 34.36 -4.31 -19.29
N GLY A 183 34.96 -5.00 -20.25
CA GLY A 183 36.42 -5.20 -20.32
C GLY A 183 37.01 -5.98 -19.14
N ASN A 184 38.22 -5.63 -18.69
CA ASN A 184 38.89 -6.24 -17.53
C ASN A 184 38.35 -5.76 -16.17
N SER A 185 37.23 -5.03 -16.12
CA SER A 185 36.66 -4.53 -14.87
C SER A 185 35.84 -5.62 -14.16
N THR A 186 35.88 -5.61 -12.82
CA THR A 186 35.08 -6.49 -11.96
C THR A 186 33.76 -5.85 -11.51
N PHE A 187 33.44 -4.65 -12.03
CA PHE A 187 32.29 -3.87 -11.58
C PHE A 187 31.11 -4.03 -12.55
N GLU A 188 29.94 -4.33 -11.98
CA GLU A 188 28.68 -4.43 -12.70
C GLU A 188 27.96 -3.08 -12.60
N ASP A 189 27.74 -2.42 -13.74
CA ASP A 189 27.14 -1.07 -13.78
C ASP A 189 25.79 -1.08 -14.50
N THR A 190 24.71 -1.02 -13.70
CA THR A 190 23.32 -0.99 -14.17
C THR A 190 22.92 0.35 -14.80
N SER A 191 23.76 1.39 -14.69
CA SER A 191 23.50 2.67 -15.35
C SER A 191 23.68 2.62 -16.86
N ILE A 192 24.44 1.63 -17.36
CA ILE A 192 24.73 1.45 -18.79
C ILE A 192 23.82 0.37 -19.39
N ILE A 193 23.84 -0.83 -18.81
CA ILE A 193 23.04 -1.98 -19.26
C ILE A 193 22.45 -2.66 -18.03
N GLY A 194 21.13 -2.86 -18.03
CA GLY A 194 20.46 -3.60 -16.97
C GLY A 194 20.73 -5.10 -17.04
N GLY A 195 20.23 -5.82 -16.04
CA GLY A 195 20.31 -7.27 -15.97
C GLY A 195 20.42 -7.75 -14.54
N CYS A 196 20.62 -9.05 -14.36
CA CYS A 196 20.92 -9.58 -13.04
C CYS A 196 22.39 -9.37 -12.69
N TYR A 197 22.65 -8.96 -11.44
CA TYR A 197 23.97 -9.08 -10.85
C TYR A 197 24.39 -10.56 -10.74
N GLU A 198 25.68 -10.87 -10.88
CA GLU A 198 26.25 -12.22 -10.73
C GLU A 198 25.95 -12.81 -9.35
N ARG A 199 25.81 -11.97 -8.31
CA ARG A 199 25.41 -12.40 -6.96
C ARG A 199 24.01 -13.01 -6.91
N TYR A 200 23.17 -12.77 -7.93
CA TYR A 200 21.83 -13.35 -8.04
C TYR A 200 21.88 -14.71 -8.76
N SER A 201 22.22 -15.76 -8.00
CA SER A 201 22.30 -17.13 -8.50
C SER A 201 20.98 -17.66 -9.07
N TRP A 202 19.84 -17.13 -8.63
CA TRP A 202 18.51 -17.50 -9.12
C TRP A 202 18.24 -17.06 -10.57
N CYS A 203 19.03 -16.13 -11.11
CA CYS A 203 18.84 -15.59 -12.46
C CYS A 203 19.00 -16.68 -13.55
N ALA A 204 19.93 -17.62 -13.34
CA ALA A 204 20.18 -18.76 -14.24
C ALA A 204 18.99 -19.72 -14.40
N ASN A 205 18.06 -19.73 -13.45
CA ASN A 205 16.92 -20.67 -13.43
C ASN A 205 15.56 -19.97 -13.52
N THR A 206 15.54 -18.63 -13.55
CA THR A 206 14.31 -17.84 -13.53
C THR A 206 13.89 -17.47 -14.95
N THR A 207 12.60 -17.55 -15.23
CA THR A 207 12.01 -17.13 -16.50
C THR A 207 11.59 -15.66 -16.48
N ARG A 208 11.61 -15.02 -17.64
CA ARG A 208 11.20 -13.65 -17.91
C ARG A 208 9.71 -13.54 -18.18
N VAL A 209 8.99 -12.83 -17.33
CA VAL A 209 7.60 -12.45 -17.62
C VAL A 209 7.57 -11.59 -18.89
N PRO A 210 6.68 -11.84 -19.87
CA PRO A 210 6.60 -11.00 -21.07
C PRO A 210 6.30 -9.53 -20.75
N LEU A 211 7.07 -8.61 -21.33
CA LEU A 211 6.99 -7.17 -21.02
C LEU A 211 5.57 -6.62 -21.19
N MET A 212 4.89 -6.95 -22.29
CA MET A 212 3.53 -6.48 -22.56
C MET A 212 2.55 -6.96 -21.49
N LEU A 213 2.72 -8.19 -21.01
CA LEU A 213 1.88 -8.76 -19.97
C LEU A 213 2.08 -8.02 -18.64
N TYR A 214 3.33 -7.75 -18.26
CA TYR A 214 3.66 -6.95 -17.08
C TYR A 214 3.09 -5.53 -17.18
N VAL A 215 3.33 -4.83 -18.29
CA VAL A 215 2.85 -3.45 -18.50
C VAL A 215 1.33 -3.37 -18.40
N VAL A 216 0.60 -4.26 -19.09
CA VAL A 216 -0.86 -4.26 -19.12
C VAL A 216 -1.43 -4.59 -17.75
N THR A 217 -0.92 -5.65 -17.11
CA THR A 217 -1.45 -6.08 -15.81
C THR A 217 -1.06 -5.12 -14.69
N ALA A 218 0.17 -4.62 -14.64
CA ALA A 218 0.59 -3.60 -13.68
C ALA A 218 -0.29 -2.35 -13.80
N THR A 219 -0.56 -1.89 -15.03
CA THR A 219 -1.36 -0.68 -15.25
C THR A 219 -2.84 -0.87 -14.88
N LEU A 220 -3.48 -1.90 -15.46
CA LEU A 220 -4.91 -2.12 -15.31
C LEU A 220 -5.26 -2.67 -13.93
N CYS A 221 -4.54 -3.68 -13.44
CA CYS A 221 -4.90 -4.33 -12.18
C CYS A 221 -4.70 -3.38 -11.00
N PHE A 222 -3.58 -2.66 -10.89
CA PHE A 222 -3.39 -1.71 -9.80
C PHE A 222 -4.29 -0.48 -9.97
N GLY A 223 -4.42 0.06 -11.18
CA GLY A 223 -5.27 1.23 -11.42
C GLY A 223 -6.76 0.98 -11.13
N ILE A 224 -7.26 -0.24 -11.36
CA ILE A 224 -8.64 -0.61 -11.03
C ILE A 224 -8.77 -1.03 -9.56
N ALA A 225 -7.88 -1.87 -9.04
CA ALA A 225 -8.07 -2.48 -7.72
C ALA A 225 -7.87 -1.50 -6.56
N PHE A 226 -6.96 -0.52 -6.66
CA PHE A 226 -6.69 0.42 -5.57
C PHE A 226 -7.91 1.23 -5.11
N PRO A 227 -8.70 1.84 -6.00
CA PRO A 227 -9.94 2.52 -5.62
C PRO A 227 -10.95 1.61 -4.91
N PHE A 228 -11.14 0.39 -5.42
CA PHE A 228 -12.09 -0.55 -4.84
C PHE A 228 -11.63 -1.12 -3.49
N MET A 229 -10.32 -1.19 -3.24
CA MET A 229 -9.78 -1.63 -1.96
C MET A 229 -9.72 -0.50 -0.94
N SER A 230 -9.01 0.58 -1.25
CA SER A 230 -8.62 1.59 -0.26
C SER A 230 -9.80 2.42 0.24
N SER A 231 -10.63 2.98 -0.66
CA SER A 231 -11.78 3.78 -0.21
C SER A 231 -12.79 2.93 0.53
N GLN A 232 -13.07 1.72 0.03
CA GLN A 232 -14.08 0.84 0.60
C GLN A 232 -13.65 0.29 1.96
N THR A 233 -12.37 -0.05 2.14
CA THR A 233 -11.84 -0.49 3.44
C THR A 233 -11.92 0.65 4.46
N GLY A 234 -11.53 1.87 4.08
CA GLY A 234 -11.63 3.04 4.96
C GLY A 234 -13.07 3.35 5.36
N THR A 235 -14.00 3.35 4.40
CA THR A 235 -15.41 3.61 4.70
C THR A 235 -16.05 2.49 5.52
N LEU A 236 -15.76 1.22 5.20
CA LEU A 236 -16.25 0.07 5.97
C LEU A 236 -15.77 0.13 7.42
N TYR A 237 -14.50 0.50 7.64
CA TYR A 237 -13.95 0.69 8.99
C TYR A 237 -14.69 1.78 9.77
N SER A 238 -14.93 2.95 9.14
CA SER A 238 -15.74 4.02 9.74
C SER A 238 -17.17 3.59 10.04
N GLU A 239 -17.81 2.80 9.17
CA GLU A 239 -19.17 2.29 9.37
C GLU A 239 -19.26 1.27 10.52
N ILE A 240 -18.23 0.42 10.69
CA ILE A 240 -18.15 -0.55 11.79
C ILE A 240 -17.98 0.16 13.14
N LEU A 241 -17.20 1.24 13.19
CA LEU A 241 -17.03 2.04 14.40
C LEU A 241 -18.32 2.78 14.78
N GLY A 242 -19.12 3.16 13.78
CA GLY A 242 -20.35 3.93 13.95
C GLY A 242 -20.10 5.39 14.36
N PRO A 243 -21.15 6.15 14.69
CA PRO A 243 -21.07 7.57 15.05
C PRO A 243 -20.48 7.76 16.46
N ARG A 244 -19.17 7.54 16.59
CA ARG A 244 -18.37 7.74 17.81
C ARG A 244 -17.14 8.61 17.51
N HIS A 245 -16.37 8.92 18.55
CA HIS A 245 -15.04 9.49 18.40
C HIS A 245 -14.14 8.52 17.62
N GLN A 246 -13.98 8.75 16.31
CA GLN A 246 -13.20 7.87 15.43
C GLN A 246 -11.72 8.27 15.33
N GLY A 247 -11.33 9.47 15.79
CA GLY A 247 -9.98 10.02 15.61
C GLY A 247 -8.88 9.06 16.05
N PHE A 248 -8.93 8.55 17.28
CA PHE A 248 -7.97 7.56 17.77
C PHE A 248 -7.94 6.28 16.92
N MET A 249 -9.10 5.73 16.57
CA MET A 249 -9.20 4.49 15.80
C MET A 249 -8.73 4.65 14.34
N GLN A 250 -8.95 5.81 13.73
CA GLN A 250 -8.38 6.17 12.43
C GLN A 250 -6.87 6.38 12.54
N GLY A 251 -6.38 6.90 13.66
CA GLY A 251 -4.96 6.94 13.99
C GLY A 251 -4.33 5.55 14.05
N VAL A 252 -4.99 4.59 14.70
CA VAL A 252 -4.57 3.17 14.71
C VAL A 252 -4.54 2.59 13.30
N LEU A 253 -5.56 2.84 12.48
CA LEU A 253 -5.60 2.42 11.07
C LEU A 253 -4.39 2.99 10.29
N ALA A 254 -4.13 4.28 10.41
CA ALA A 254 -2.99 4.93 9.78
C ALA A 254 -1.65 4.37 10.25
N PHE A 255 -1.50 4.11 11.54
CA PHE A 255 -0.31 3.51 12.14
C PHE A 255 0.02 2.13 11.53
N PHE A 256 -0.95 1.22 11.44
CA PHE A 256 -0.75 -0.09 10.80
C PHE A 256 -0.43 0.04 9.30
N GLY A 257 -1.04 1.02 8.61
CA GLY A 257 -0.67 1.34 7.23
C GLY A 257 0.79 1.74 7.11
N SER A 258 1.28 2.61 7.98
CA SER A 258 2.69 3.06 8.00
C SER A 258 3.66 1.93 8.34
N ILE A 259 3.34 1.08 9.32
CA ILE A 259 4.14 -0.13 9.62
C ILE A 259 4.28 -0.98 8.36
N SER A 260 3.18 -1.21 7.64
CA SER A 260 3.20 -2.00 6.41
C SER A 260 4.15 -1.44 5.37
N ARG A 261 4.14 -0.12 5.16
CA ARG A 261 5.01 0.55 4.17
C ARG A 261 6.50 0.47 4.54
N CYS A 262 6.83 0.29 5.81
CA CYS A 262 8.21 0.11 6.27
C CYS A 262 8.65 -1.36 6.17
N VAL A 263 7.88 -2.25 6.79
CA VAL A 263 8.29 -3.65 6.98
C VAL A 263 8.19 -4.47 5.70
N SER A 264 7.09 -4.30 4.95
CA SER A 264 6.82 -5.17 3.81
C SER A 264 7.84 -5.05 2.66
N PRO A 265 8.18 -3.86 2.14
CA PRO A 265 9.17 -3.77 1.06
C PRO A 265 10.57 -4.17 1.52
N LEU A 266 10.93 -3.95 2.79
CA LEU A 266 12.22 -4.34 3.34
C LEU A 266 12.39 -5.87 3.31
N ILE A 267 11.38 -6.59 3.80
CA ILE A 267 11.37 -8.07 3.76
C ILE A 267 11.42 -8.53 2.30
N SER A 268 10.60 -7.96 1.43
CA SER A 268 10.56 -8.37 0.03
C SER A 268 11.85 -8.09 -0.72
N ALA A 269 12.55 -6.98 -0.43
CA ALA A 269 13.86 -6.68 -1.02
C ALA A 269 14.92 -7.70 -0.58
N ILE A 270 14.98 -8.02 0.71
CA ILE A 270 15.92 -9.04 1.24
C ILE A 270 15.64 -10.40 0.60
N VAL A 271 14.37 -10.78 0.50
CA VAL A 271 13.96 -12.05 -0.11
C VAL A 271 14.24 -12.05 -1.62
N PHE A 272 14.02 -10.94 -2.32
CA PHE A 272 14.34 -10.78 -3.73
C PHE A 272 15.84 -10.98 -4.00
N GLU A 273 16.71 -10.34 -3.22
CA GLU A 273 18.16 -10.46 -3.41
C GLU A 273 18.67 -11.89 -3.15
N ARG A 274 18.13 -12.58 -2.15
CA ARG A 274 18.63 -13.91 -1.73
C ARG A 274 17.98 -15.10 -2.44
N TYR A 275 16.67 -15.05 -2.63
CA TYR A 275 15.88 -16.20 -3.11
C TYR A 275 15.23 -15.95 -4.47
N GLY A 276 15.31 -14.71 -4.98
CA GLY A 276 14.81 -14.33 -6.30
C GLY A 276 13.36 -13.89 -6.31
N TYR A 277 12.92 -13.48 -7.49
CA TYR A 277 11.63 -12.81 -7.73
C TYR A 277 10.38 -13.62 -7.37
N PHE A 278 10.46 -14.96 -7.43
CA PHE A 278 9.31 -15.83 -7.13
C PHE A 278 8.79 -15.64 -5.70
N TRP A 279 9.68 -15.60 -4.71
CA TRP A 279 9.32 -15.63 -3.29
C TRP A 279 8.64 -14.34 -2.78
N PRO A 280 9.10 -13.13 -3.14
CA PRO A 280 8.39 -11.89 -2.79
C PRO A 280 6.96 -11.88 -3.36
N THR A 281 6.81 -12.32 -4.62
CA THR A 281 5.51 -12.39 -5.29
C THR A 281 4.58 -13.42 -4.64
N ALA A 282 5.11 -14.60 -4.31
CA ALA A 282 4.38 -15.64 -3.58
C ALA A 282 3.96 -15.17 -2.17
N GLY A 283 4.83 -14.43 -1.48
CA GLY A 283 4.53 -13.85 -0.17
C GLY A 283 3.34 -12.89 -0.22
N GLN A 284 3.29 -11.98 -1.21
CA GLN A 284 2.14 -11.10 -1.41
C GLN A 284 0.87 -11.88 -1.78
N LEU A 285 0.99 -12.92 -2.60
CA LEU A 285 -0.14 -13.80 -2.95
C LEU A 285 -0.72 -14.50 -1.70
N ILE A 286 0.12 -14.98 -0.79
CA ILE A 286 -0.31 -15.58 0.48
C ILE A 286 -1.06 -14.55 1.33
N LEU A 287 -0.54 -13.31 1.45
CA LEU A 287 -1.21 -12.24 2.19
C LEU A 287 -2.58 -11.89 1.59
N LEU A 288 -2.69 -11.88 0.25
CA LEU A 288 -3.95 -11.70 -0.47
C LEU A 288 -4.96 -12.83 -0.17
N ILE A 289 -4.51 -14.09 -0.19
CA ILE A 289 -5.36 -15.25 0.14
C ILE A 289 -5.84 -15.19 1.59
N ILE A 290 -4.97 -14.80 2.53
CA ILE A 290 -5.36 -14.57 3.94
C ILE A 290 -6.41 -13.45 4.02
N GLY A 291 -6.22 -12.34 3.29
CA GLY A 291 -7.19 -11.24 3.23
C GLY A 291 -8.56 -11.67 2.71
N MET A 292 -8.58 -12.45 1.62
CA MET A 292 -9.82 -13.02 1.07
C MET A 292 -10.50 -13.98 2.06
N SER A 293 -9.72 -14.83 2.72
CA SER A 293 -10.21 -15.79 3.70
C SER A 293 -10.83 -15.08 4.92
N LEU A 294 -10.14 -14.07 5.47
CA LEU A 294 -10.65 -13.26 6.57
C LEU A 294 -11.93 -12.51 6.17
N LEU A 295 -11.97 -11.92 4.98
CA LEU A 295 -13.17 -11.24 4.47
C LEU A 295 -14.36 -12.22 4.34
N GLY A 296 -14.11 -13.45 3.89
CA GLY A 296 -15.11 -14.51 3.78
C GLY A 296 -15.64 -14.98 5.15
N LEU A 297 -14.73 -15.32 6.07
CA LEU A 297 -15.05 -15.83 7.41
C LEU A 297 -15.81 -14.79 8.25
N PHE A 298 -15.38 -13.53 8.21
CA PHE A 298 -15.98 -12.44 8.99
C PHE A 298 -17.05 -11.66 8.21
N ARG A 299 -17.48 -12.13 7.03
CA ARG A 299 -18.43 -11.43 6.17
C ARG A 299 -19.71 -11.00 6.89
N LYS A 300 -20.26 -11.85 7.75
CA LYS A 300 -21.49 -11.58 8.52
C LYS A 300 -21.29 -10.49 9.59
N ARG A 301 -20.06 -10.31 10.08
CA ARG A 301 -19.69 -9.32 11.10
C ARG A 301 -19.27 -7.97 10.52
N LEU A 302 -18.82 -7.96 9.27
CA LEU A 302 -18.47 -6.75 8.52
C LEU A 302 -19.72 -6.01 8.02
N VAL A 303 -20.56 -5.56 8.94
CA VAL A 303 -21.76 -4.77 8.67
C VAL A 303 -21.67 -3.42 9.39
N PRO A 304 -22.27 -2.36 8.83
CA PRO A 304 -22.37 -1.08 9.53
C PRO A 304 -23.02 -1.24 10.90
N LEU A 305 -22.53 -0.47 11.89
CA LEU A 305 -23.08 -0.51 13.24
C LEU A 305 -24.53 -0.03 13.22
N GLN A 306 -25.45 -0.87 13.69
CA GLN A 306 -26.86 -0.50 13.85
C GLN A 306 -27.08 0.11 15.24
N LEU A 307 -27.82 1.23 15.28
CA LEU A 307 -28.25 1.86 16.53
C LEU A 307 -29.42 1.07 17.11
N VAL A 308 -29.38 0.79 18.41
CA VAL A 308 -30.43 0.02 19.11
C VAL A 308 -31.31 0.98 19.91
N LEU A 309 -32.63 0.81 19.86
CA LEU A 309 -33.53 1.57 20.72
C LEU A 309 -33.40 1.11 22.18
N ARG A 310 -33.39 2.08 23.09
CA ARG A 310 -33.29 1.91 24.54
C ARG A 310 -34.47 1.13 25.11
N SER A 311 -35.65 1.23 24.47
CA SER A 311 -36.85 0.46 24.83
C SER A 311 -36.66 -1.05 24.68
N ASP A 312 -35.78 -1.49 23.79
CA ASP A 312 -35.56 -2.91 23.49
C ASP A 312 -34.55 -3.56 24.45
N LEU A 313 -33.86 -2.73 25.25
CA LEU A 313 -32.84 -3.16 26.22
C LEU A 313 -33.40 -3.29 27.65
N THR A 314 -34.62 -2.81 27.91
CA THR A 314 -35.32 -3.00 29.18
C THR A 314 -36.17 -4.27 29.13
N PRO A 315 -35.86 -5.31 29.91
CA PRO A 315 -36.79 -6.43 30.08
C PRO A 315 -38.08 -5.90 30.74
N LYS A 316 -39.23 -6.32 30.21
CA LYS A 316 -40.54 -6.11 30.86
C LYS A 316 -40.59 -6.82 32.21
#